data_AF-A0A9D8WMF4-F1
#
_entry.id   AF-A0A9D8WMF4-F1
#
_cell.length_a   1.000
_cell.length_b   1.000
_cell.length_c   1.000
_cell.angle_alpha   90.00
_cell.angle_beta   90.00
_cell.angle_gamma   90.00
#
_symmetry.space_group_name_H-M   'P 1'
#
loop_
_entity.id
_entity.type
_entity.pdbx_description
1 polymer ?
#
loop_
_entity_poly.entity_id
_entity_poly.type
_entity_poly.pdbx_seq_one_letter_code
_entity_poly.pdbx_strand_id
1 'polypeptide(L)'
;MFSSKSKAKVDLVRAAGSTAKVPIPVLRPQSEKRRGERKGVWCVSTLYSEDGANWEAIILDVSQSGARIRRRTRGTLPSIVKIKASRIGLHRFARVVWQTTFDAGLEFIAPAKKAPR
;
A
#
# COMPACT_ATOMS: atom_id res chain seq x y z
N MET A 1 9.85 -44.61 -22.79
CA MET A 1 11.18 -44.07 -23.13
C MET A 1 11.12 -42.55 -23.02
N PHE A 2 11.74 -41.97 -21.98
CA PHE A 2 11.82 -40.51 -21.84
C PHE A 2 13.24 -40.05 -22.16
N SER A 3 13.38 -39.25 -23.22
CA SER A 3 14.65 -38.68 -23.67
C SER A 3 15.02 -37.47 -22.81
N SER A 4 16.15 -37.57 -22.11
CA SER A 4 16.77 -36.50 -21.32
C SER A 4 17.25 -35.38 -22.24
N LYS A 5 16.61 -34.21 -22.22
CA LYS A 5 17.15 -33.00 -22.87
C LYS A 5 18.40 -32.53 -22.14
N SER A 6 19.51 -32.47 -22.89
CA SER A 6 20.82 -32.01 -22.44
C SER A 6 20.77 -30.56 -21.93
N LYS A 7 21.41 -30.31 -20.78
CA LYS A 7 21.60 -28.97 -20.22
C LYS A 7 22.34 -28.10 -21.23
N ALA A 8 21.73 -26.99 -21.63
CA ALA A 8 22.36 -25.99 -22.49
C ALA A 8 23.67 -25.51 -21.84
N LYS A 9 24.82 -25.86 -22.42
CA LYS A 9 26.11 -25.28 -22.07
C LYS A 9 26.06 -23.81 -22.45
N VAL A 10 26.35 -22.94 -21.50
CA VAL A 10 26.49 -21.50 -21.73
C VAL A 10 27.57 -21.28 -22.78
N ASP A 11 27.21 -20.60 -23.87
CA ASP A 11 28.11 -20.32 -24.98
C ASP A 11 29.06 -19.17 -24.60
N LEU A 12 30.21 -19.54 -24.04
CA LEU A 12 31.21 -18.62 -23.49
C LEU A 12 31.78 -17.65 -24.55
N VAL A 13 31.77 -18.04 -25.83
CA VAL A 13 32.26 -17.22 -26.94
C VAL A 13 31.34 -16.01 -27.18
N ARG A 14 30.01 -16.21 -27.04
CA ARG A 14 29.02 -15.13 -27.17
C ARG A 14 29.07 -14.15 -25.99
N ALA A 15 29.37 -14.64 -24.79
CA ALA A 15 29.51 -13.81 -23.59
C ALA A 15 30.74 -12.90 -23.64
N ALA A 16 31.84 -13.36 -24.25
CA ALA A 16 33.08 -12.60 -24.38
C ALA A 16 32.98 -11.37 -25.30
N GLY A 17 31.99 -11.31 -26.19
CA GLY A 17 31.73 -10.18 -27.09
C GLY A 17 30.85 -9.06 -26.51
N SER A 18 30.43 -9.15 -25.24
CA SER A 18 29.58 -8.13 -24.62
C SER A 18 30.38 -6.86 -24.34
N THR A 19 30.16 -5.81 -25.13
CA THR A 19 30.73 -4.47 -24.96
C THR A 19 29.93 -3.59 -23.97
N ALA A 20 28.99 -4.18 -23.23
CA ALA A 20 28.12 -3.46 -22.30
C ALA A 20 28.93 -2.90 -21.11
N LYS A 21 29.46 -1.69 -21.29
CA LYS A 21 30.17 -0.89 -20.28
C LYS A 21 29.26 -0.25 -19.21
N VAL A 22 27.96 -0.53 -19.22
CA VAL A 22 27.04 0.10 -18.28
C VAL A 22 26.99 -0.75 -17.02
N PRO A 23 27.60 -0.32 -15.90
CA PRO A 23 27.45 -1.03 -14.64
C PRO A 23 25.96 -1.09 -14.29
N ILE A 24 25.49 -2.28 -13.91
CA ILE A 24 24.13 -2.45 -13.41
C ILE A 24 24.01 -1.51 -12.20
N PRO A 25 23.07 -0.54 -12.22
CA PRO A 25 22.94 0.38 -11.11
C PRO A 25 22.57 -0.43 -9.86
N VAL A 26 23.46 -0.41 -8.88
CA VAL A 26 23.19 -1.02 -7.57
C VAL A 26 22.05 -0.23 -6.94
N LEU A 27 20.85 -0.81 -6.96
CA LEU A 27 19.69 -0.23 -6.29
C LEU A 27 19.99 -0.20 -4.79
N ARG A 28 20.28 0.99 -4.26
CA ARG A 28 20.42 1.18 -2.82
C ARG A 28 19.05 0.91 -2.18
N PRO A 29 18.99 0.24 -1.01
CA PRO A 29 17.75 0.13 -0.26
C PRO A 29 17.18 1.54 -0.05
N GLN A 30 15.94 1.79 -0.49
CA GLN A 30 15.31 3.06 -0.18
C GLN A 30 15.15 3.15 1.35
N SER A 31 15.59 4.27 1.92
CA SER A 31 15.31 4.59 3.32
C SER A 31 13.80 4.57 3.54
N GLU A 32 13.36 3.84 4.57
CA GLU A 32 11.96 3.82 4.99
C GLU A 32 11.52 5.25 5.35
N LYS A 33 10.61 5.83 4.56
CA LYS A 33 10.13 7.22 4.73
C LYS A 33 8.87 7.31 5.62
N ARG A 34 8.38 6.18 6.15
CA ARG A 34 7.18 6.16 7.00
C ARG A 34 7.46 6.85 8.33
N ARG A 35 6.50 7.69 8.76
CA ARG A 35 6.55 8.45 10.02
C ARG A 35 6.44 7.60 11.30
N GLY A 36 6.27 6.28 11.18
CA GLY A 36 6.09 5.39 12.32
C GLY A 36 5.87 3.94 11.91
N GLU A 37 5.98 3.04 12.89
CA GLU A 37 5.78 1.61 12.72
C GLU A 37 4.32 1.30 12.32
N ARG A 38 4.15 0.34 11.40
CA ARG A 38 2.85 -0.08 10.88
C ARG A 38 2.65 -1.56 11.16
N LYS A 39 1.52 -1.89 11.78
CA LYS A 39 1.10 -3.27 12.00
C LYS A 39 0.34 -3.75 10.77
N GLY A 40 0.82 -4.81 10.14
CA GLY A 40 0.08 -5.52 9.10
C GLY A 40 -1.20 -6.11 9.68
N VAL A 41 -2.34 -5.76 9.09
CA VAL A 41 -3.66 -6.20 9.55
C VAL A 41 -4.51 -6.39 8.31
N TRP A 42 -5.13 -7.56 8.15
CA TRP A 42 -6.15 -7.80 7.15
C TRP A 42 -7.54 -7.67 7.77
N CYS A 43 -8.21 -6.55 7.52
CA CYS A 43 -9.52 -6.28 8.13
C CYS A 43 -10.48 -5.61 7.14
N VAL A 44 -11.69 -6.15 7.01
CA VAL A 44 -12.77 -5.51 6.27
C VAL A 44 -13.18 -4.21 6.97
N SER A 45 -13.42 -3.18 6.17
CA SER A 45 -13.75 -1.84 6.61
C SER A 45 -14.72 -1.19 5.62
N THR A 46 -15.45 -0.19 6.11
CA THR A 46 -16.30 0.67 5.29
C THR A 46 -15.81 2.10 5.38
N LEU A 47 -15.69 2.75 4.24
CA LEU A 47 -15.42 4.18 4.12
C LEU A 47 -16.72 4.91 3.86
N TYR A 48 -16.87 6.09 4.45
CA TYR A 48 -18.01 6.98 4.23
C TYR A 48 -17.50 8.35 3.77
N SER A 49 -18.14 8.89 2.74
CA SER A 49 -18.04 10.31 2.38
C SER A 49 -18.87 11.15 3.34
N GLU A 50 -18.59 12.44 3.37
CA GLU A 50 -19.48 13.43 3.98
C GLU A 50 -20.83 13.50 3.25
N ASP A 51 -20.82 13.32 1.93
CA ASP A 51 -22.02 13.33 1.07
C ASP A 51 -22.88 12.05 1.19
N GLY A 52 -22.54 11.13 2.10
CA GLY A 52 -23.29 9.90 2.35
C GLY A 52 -22.92 8.69 1.46
N ALA A 53 -22.06 8.87 0.45
CA ALA A 53 -21.51 7.76 -0.32
C ALA A 53 -20.69 6.81 0.56
N ASN A 54 -20.71 5.51 0.28
CA ASN A 54 -19.91 4.53 1.01
C ASN A 54 -19.15 3.57 0.09
N TRP A 55 -18.06 3.02 0.60
CA TRP A 55 -17.23 2.07 -0.12
C TRP A 55 -16.72 0.97 0.80
N GLU A 56 -16.75 -0.27 0.32
CA GLU A 56 -16.09 -1.39 0.96
C GLU A 56 -14.58 -1.36 0.68
N ALA A 57 -13.78 -1.58 1.73
CA ALA A 57 -12.34 -1.61 1.65
C ALA A 57 -11.74 -2.62 2.64
N ILE A 58 -10.53 -3.06 2.36
CA ILE A 58 -9.74 -3.92 3.22
C ILE A 58 -8.56 -3.10 3.74
N ILE A 59 -8.44 -2.97 5.05
CA ILE A 59 -7.23 -2.45 5.69
C ILE A 59 -6.14 -3.50 5.49
N LEU A 60 -4.96 -3.06 5.04
CA LEU A 60 -3.76 -3.88 4.84
C LEU A 60 -2.75 -3.66 5.96
N ASP A 61 -2.66 -2.41 6.46
CA ASP A 61 -1.86 -2.05 7.62
C ASP A 61 -2.43 -0.82 8.32
N VAL A 62 -2.11 -0.70 9.60
CA VAL A 62 -2.52 0.41 10.46
C VAL A 62 -1.37 0.84 11.36
N SER A 63 -1.35 2.13 11.67
CA SER A 63 -0.47 2.77 12.64
C SER A 63 -1.30 3.70 13.52
N GLN A 64 -0.66 4.34 14.51
CA GLN A 64 -1.33 5.33 15.34
C GLN A 64 -1.84 6.55 14.55
N SER A 65 -1.16 6.92 13.46
CA SER A 65 -1.44 8.12 12.67
C SER A 65 -2.16 7.86 11.35
N GLY A 66 -2.36 6.61 10.95
CA GLY A 66 -2.98 6.33 9.66
C GLY A 66 -3.11 4.86 9.32
N ALA A 67 -3.71 4.58 8.16
CA ALA A 67 -3.93 3.24 7.63
C ALA A 67 -3.68 3.18 6.12
N ARG A 68 -3.35 1.99 5.62
CA ARG A 68 -3.42 1.69 4.18
C ARG A 68 -4.61 0.78 3.93
N ILE A 69 -5.38 1.14 2.92
CA ILE A 69 -6.58 0.42 2.51
C ILE A 69 -6.49 0.00 1.05
N ARG A 70 -7.21 -1.07 0.70
CA ARG A 70 -7.44 -1.54 -0.65
C ARG A 70 -8.94 -1.64 -0.92
N ARG A 71 -9.42 -1.04 -1.99
CA ARG A 71 -10.81 -1.15 -2.46
C ARG A 71 -10.92 -2.21 -3.54
N ARG A 72 -12.09 -2.85 -3.60
CA ARG A 72 -12.43 -3.81 -4.68
C ARG A 72 -12.79 -3.08 -5.97
N THR A 73 -13.50 -1.95 -5.84
CA THR A 73 -13.98 -1.17 -6.97
C THR A 73 -13.00 -0.05 -7.30
N ARG A 74 -12.78 0.19 -8.60
CA ARG A 74 -12.02 1.34 -9.08
C ARG A 74 -12.77 2.63 -8.78
N GLY A 75 -12.04 3.71 -8.54
CA GLY A 75 -12.63 5.05 -8.38
C GLY A 75 -11.68 5.99 -7.66
N THR A 76 -12.17 7.18 -7.35
CA THR A 76 -11.43 8.19 -6.58
C THR A 76 -12.13 8.36 -5.23
N LEU A 77 -11.36 8.39 -4.14
CA LEU A 77 -11.89 8.76 -2.84
C LEU A 77 -11.87 10.29 -2.69
N PRO A 78 -12.86 10.87 -1.98
CA PRO A 78 -12.80 12.27 -1.60
C PRO A 78 -11.63 12.52 -0.64
N SER A 79 -11.20 13.79 -0.54
CA SER A 79 -10.04 14.18 0.27
C SER A 79 -10.17 13.81 1.75
N ILE A 80 -11.40 13.81 2.28
CA ILE A 80 -11.72 13.43 3.66
C ILE A 80 -12.73 12.29 3.61
N VAL A 81 -12.45 11.23 4.36
CA VAL A 81 -13.31 10.07 4.51
C VAL A 81 -13.42 9.70 5.98
N LYS A 82 -14.53 9.08 6.34
CA LYS A 82 -14.68 8.42 7.64
C LYS A 82 -14.46 6.93 7.46
N ILE A 83 -13.50 6.35 8.18
CA ILE A 83 -13.23 4.91 8.16
C ILE A 83 -13.85 4.23 9.37
N LYS A 84 -14.52 3.10 9.14
CA LYS A 84 -15.07 2.22 10.16
C LYS A 84 -14.60 0.79 9.93
N ALA A 85 -13.96 0.20 10.94
CA ALA A 85 -13.60 -1.21 10.97
C ALA A 85 -13.85 -1.77 12.37
N SER A 86 -15.02 -2.38 12.55
CA SER A 86 -15.52 -2.82 13.87
C SER A 86 -14.59 -3.82 14.56
N ARG A 87 -13.97 -4.74 13.80
CA ARG A 87 -13.09 -5.79 14.34
C ARG A 87 -11.88 -5.24 15.10
N ILE A 88 -11.39 -4.06 14.72
CA ILE A 88 -10.23 -3.41 15.34
C ILE A 88 -10.60 -2.12 16.10
N GLY A 89 -11.90 -1.86 16.30
CA GLY A 89 -12.39 -0.66 16.98
C GLY A 89 -12.02 0.65 16.27
N LEU A 90 -11.74 0.62 14.97
CA LEU A 90 -11.36 1.82 14.23
C LEU A 90 -12.63 2.56 13.76
N HIS A 91 -12.82 3.78 14.23
CA HIS A 91 -13.91 4.65 13.80
C HIS A 91 -13.44 6.11 13.87
N ARG A 92 -12.84 6.61 12.77
CA ARG A 92 -12.18 7.93 12.74
C ARG A 92 -12.36 8.60 11.39
N PHE A 93 -12.29 9.93 11.40
CA PHE A 93 -12.08 10.69 10.16
C PHE A 93 -10.61 10.60 9.74
N ALA A 94 -10.39 10.55 8.44
CA ALA A 94 -9.07 10.43 7.85
C ALA A 94 -8.99 11.20 6.55
N ARG A 95 -7.82 11.79 6.28
CA ARG A 95 -7.49 12.43 5.02
C ARG A 95 -6.85 11.41 4.08
N VAL A 96 -7.24 11.43 2.81
CA VAL A 96 -6.54 10.68 1.76
C VAL A 96 -5.25 11.43 1.41
N VAL A 97 -4.10 10.80 1.68
CA VAL A 97 -2.76 11.39 1.43
C VAL A 97 -2.26 11.02 0.04
N TRP A 98 -2.54 9.80 -0.38
CA TRP A 98 -2.25 9.30 -1.72
C TRP A 98 -3.27 8.22 -2.06
N GLN A 99 -3.48 8.02 -3.36
CA GLN A 99 -4.28 6.91 -3.86
C GLN A 99 -3.74 6.43 -5.21
N THR A 100 -4.05 5.18 -5.50
CA THR A 100 -3.85 4.50 -6.77
C THR A 100 -5.20 3.96 -7.23
N THR A 101 -5.21 3.13 -8.28
CA THR A 101 -6.43 2.50 -8.80
C THR A 101 -7.21 1.71 -7.74
N PHE A 102 -6.50 1.05 -6.82
CA PHE A 102 -7.10 0.17 -5.81
C PHE A 102 -6.70 0.52 -4.38
N ASP A 103 -5.52 1.11 -4.18
CA ASP A 103 -5.00 1.39 -2.84
C ASP A 103 -5.07 2.87 -2.49
N ALA A 104 -5.29 3.16 -1.22
CA ALA A 104 -5.18 4.51 -0.68
C ALA A 104 -4.47 4.52 0.67
N GLY A 105 -3.69 5.57 0.89
CA GLY A 105 -3.10 5.91 2.17
C GLY A 105 -3.95 6.94 2.89
N LEU A 106 -4.33 6.62 4.12
CA LEU A 106 -5.13 7.47 4.99
C LEU A 106 -4.30 7.98 6.15
N GLU A 107 -4.43 9.27 6.46
CA GLU A 107 -3.89 9.91 7.66
C GLU A 107 -5.06 10.27 8.59
N PHE A 108 -5.02 9.78 9.83
CA PHE A 108 -6.09 10.01 10.80
C PHE A 108 -6.11 11.46 11.25
N ILE A 109 -7.30 12.07 11.19
CA ILE A 109 -7.52 13.41 11.71
C ILE A 109 -7.69 13.26 13.23
N ALA A 110 -6.91 14.03 13.99
CA ALA A 110 -7.01 14.04 15.44
C ALA A 110 -8.43 14.42 15.86
N PRO A 111 -9.01 13.76 16.87
CA PRO A 111 -10.28 14.22 17.42
C PRO A 111 -10.07 15.65 17.94
N ALA A 112 -10.98 16.56 17.60
CA ALA A 112 -10.98 17.89 18.19
C ALA A 112 -10.99 17.74 19.72
N LYS A 113 -9.98 18.27 20.39
CA LYS A 113 -9.96 18.30 21.86
C LYS A 113 -11.22 19.06 22.29
N LYS A 114 -12.16 18.39 22.95
CA LYS A 114 -13.25 19.09 23.64
C LYS A 114 -12.59 20.02 24.66
N ALA A 115 -12.81 21.32 24.53
CA ALA A 115 -12.40 22.28 25.55
C ALA A 115 -13.06 21.89 26.89
N PRO A 116 -12.34 21.96 28.02
CA PRO A 116 -12.97 21.80 29.33
C PRO A 116 -14.03 22.90 29.49
N ARG A 117 -15.24 22.50 29.88
CA ARG A 117 -16.29 23.42 30.33
C ARG A 117 -15.99 23.89 31.74
#